data_AF-A0A936M9H1-F1
#
_entry.id   AF-A0A936M9H1-F1
#
_cell.length_a   1.000
_cell.length_b   1.000
_cell.length_c   1.000
_cell.angle_alpha   90.00
_cell.angle_beta   90.00
_cell.angle_gamma   90.00
#
_symmetry.space_group_name_H-M   'P 1'
#
loop_
_entity.id
_entity.type
_entity.pdbx_description
1 polymer ?
#
loop_
_entity_poly.entity_id
_entity_poly.type
_entity_poly.pdbx_seq_one_letter_code
_entity_poly.pdbx_strand_id
1 'polypeptide(L)'
;MSHTFAVAQVKQPSKLFSVLVNEKVGFIDTDGKMVIAPQFQGAGDFVEGRAFVAVSGDKYKLGYIDEAGSFIVPAQFDAARDFSEGLAAVGIGNFGIHGEGNHKWGFIDRDGRFAIEPKFKEVKAFSEDLAAVMNEHGKWGFIDRNGKLAIPYNFDDAFSYSEGLACVMINGLFGFIDKSGNVVIEPRYLLPSKFKEGLAPVKTGKFNEKPYRFYGTYIAPEGQFAFIDMSGKAAFTLGTEVKRVNSFSEGLALVAVATKHGFPFYGYIDRAGKMAIEPKYFGFALDFSEGLALISVKDKIGFIDKTGKIVIKPEFSYGTSFRNGLAAVEKGKTAADFKAPNLYIDRSGTIIWRLRK
;
A
#
# COMPACT_ATOMS: atom_id res chain seq x y z
N MET A 1 -16.55 -25.15 37.65
CA MET A 1 -15.42 -24.35 37.15
C MET A 1 -15.86 -23.71 35.84
N SER A 2 -16.15 -22.41 35.85
CA SER A 2 -16.58 -21.67 34.66
C SER A 2 -15.34 -21.23 33.88
N HIS A 3 -15.15 -21.75 32.68
CA HIS A 3 -14.18 -21.22 31.74
C HIS A 3 -14.75 -19.94 31.12
N THR A 4 -14.28 -18.80 31.61
CA THR A 4 -14.53 -17.50 30.99
C THR A 4 -13.68 -17.42 29.72
N PHE A 5 -14.31 -17.54 28.56
CA PHE A 5 -13.65 -17.25 27.29
C PHE A 5 -13.37 -15.74 27.24
N ALA A 6 -12.08 -15.37 27.26
CA ALA A 6 -11.66 -14.00 27.01
C ALA A 6 -12.00 -13.68 25.55
N VAL A 7 -13.03 -12.86 25.35
CA VAL A 7 -13.31 -12.24 24.06
C VAL A 7 -12.12 -11.34 23.75
N ALA A 8 -11.33 -11.71 22.73
CA ALA A 8 -10.27 -10.85 22.23
C ALA A 8 -10.90 -9.52 21.80
N GLN A 9 -10.62 -8.46 22.55
CA GLN A 9 -11.03 -7.12 22.15
C GLN A 9 -10.37 -6.82 20.79
N VAL A 10 -11.20 -6.65 19.76
CA VAL A 10 -10.77 -6.08 18.49
C VAL A 10 -10.29 -4.67 18.79
N LYS A 11 -8.98 -4.50 18.97
CA LYS A 11 -8.37 -3.20 19.24
C LYS A 11 -8.63 -2.34 18.00
N GLN A 12 -9.36 -1.24 18.18
CA GLN A 12 -9.66 -0.26 17.12
C GLN A 12 -8.35 0.14 16.41
N PRO A 13 -8.38 0.41 15.09
CA PRO A 13 -7.20 0.89 14.39
C PRO A 13 -6.64 2.12 15.09
N SER A 14 -5.32 2.14 15.25
CA SER A 14 -4.63 3.25 15.92
C SER A 14 -4.93 4.56 15.22
N LYS A 15 -5.14 5.62 16.01
CA LYS A 15 -5.56 6.94 15.55
C LYS A 15 -4.42 7.97 15.63
N LEU A 16 -3.18 7.50 15.52
CA LEU A 16 -2.00 8.34 15.54
C LEU A 16 -1.48 8.62 14.15
N PHE A 17 -1.04 9.86 13.93
CA PHE A 17 -0.48 10.33 12.66
C PHE A 17 0.93 10.85 12.88
N SER A 18 1.84 10.46 12.00
CA SER A 18 3.22 10.92 12.07
C SER A 18 3.33 12.40 11.67
N VAL A 19 4.11 13.16 12.43
CA VAL A 19 4.43 14.56 12.13
C VAL A 19 5.94 14.71 12.07
N LEU A 20 6.44 15.45 11.07
CA LEU A 20 7.86 15.78 10.97
C LEU A 20 8.10 17.19 11.51
N VAL A 21 8.88 17.29 12.60
CA VAL A 21 9.24 18.54 13.24
C VAL A 21 10.75 18.53 13.46
N ASN A 22 11.46 19.53 12.92
CA ASN A 22 12.93 19.64 13.03
C ASN A 22 13.65 18.33 12.65
N GLU A 23 13.27 17.76 11.49
CA GLU A 23 13.82 16.51 10.94
C GLU A 23 13.60 15.25 11.79
N LYS A 24 12.75 15.35 12.83
CA LYS A 24 12.37 14.22 13.67
C LYS A 24 10.88 13.93 13.57
N VAL A 25 10.56 12.65 13.59
CA VAL A 25 9.19 12.14 13.59
C VAL A 25 8.67 12.07 15.02
N GLY A 26 7.50 12.65 15.23
CA GLY A 26 6.62 12.48 16.40
C GLY A 26 5.23 12.06 15.95
N PHE A 27 4.27 12.00 16.86
CA PHE A 27 2.91 11.57 16.56
C PHE A 27 1.84 12.43 17.25
N ILE A 28 0.78 12.73 16.50
CA ILE A 28 -0.42 13.42 16.98
C ILE A 28 -1.63 12.48 16.95
N ASP A 29 -2.62 12.75 17.81
CA ASP A 29 -3.93 12.11 17.73
C ASP A 29 -4.85 12.77 16.68
N THR A 30 -6.09 12.27 16.56
CA THR A 30 -7.12 12.83 15.66
C THR A 30 -7.62 14.21 16.03
N ASP A 31 -7.35 14.70 17.24
CA ASP A 31 -7.65 16.07 17.68
C ASP A 31 -6.47 17.01 17.43
N GLY A 32 -5.34 16.50 16.90
CA GLY A 32 -4.12 17.26 16.67
C GLY A 32 -3.27 17.45 17.93
N LYS A 33 -3.54 16.74 19.02
CA LYS A 33 -2.70 16.82 20.23
C LYS A 33 -1.46 15.97 20.04
N MET A 34 -0.31 16.51 20.44
CA MET A 34 0.94 15.75 20.43
C MET A 34 0.87 14.64 21.48
N VAL A 35 0.98 13.38 21.03
CA VAL A 35 1.00 12.20 21.89
C VAL A 35 2.44 11.74 22.10
N ILE A 36 3.25 11.75 21.04
CA ILE A 36 4.65 11.34 21.10
C ILE A 36 5.49 12.49 20.53
N ALA A 37 6.33 13.09 21.37
CA ALA A 37 7.18 14.20 20.96
C ALA A 37 8.15 13.78 19.83
N PRO A 38 8.48 14.70 18.89
CA PRO A 38 9.40 14.44 17.80
C PRO A 38 10.78 13.98 18.29
N GLN A 39 11.14 12.72 18.02
CA GLN A 39 12.38 12.13 18.52
C GLN A 39 13.02 11.10 17.59
N PHE A 40 12.27 10.52 16.65
CA PHE A 40 12.75 9.45 15.76
C PHE A 40 13.21 9.98 14.40
N GLN A 41 14.12 9.28 13.71
CA GLN A 41 14.59 9.69 12.37
C GLN A 41 13.68 9.23 11.23
N GLY A 42 12.74 8.34 11.54
CA GLY A 42 11.75 7.81 10.61
C GLY A 42 10.77 6.96 11.37
N ALA A 43 9.58 6.77 10.81
CA ALA A 43 8.60 5.86 11.38
C ALA A 43 7.66 5.31 10.31
N GLY A 44 7.10 4.13 10.59
CA GLY A 44 5.93 3.61 9.91
C GLY A 44 4.64 4.16 10.52
N ASP A 45 3.52 3.71 9.98
CA ASP A 45 2.23 4.01 10.57
C ASP A 45 1.94 3.09 11.75
N PHE A 46 1.07 3.53 12.65
CA PHE A 46 0.53 2.60 13.64
C PHE A 46 -0.44 1.62 12.98
N VAL A 47 -0.03 0.36 12.94
CA VAL A 47 -0.82 -0.78 12.46
C VAL A 47 -0.84 -1.82 13.56
N GLU A 48 -2.04 -2.32 13.90
CA GLU A 48 -2.24 -3.23 15.06
C GLU A 48 -1.67 -2.69 16.39
N GLY A 49 -1.71 -1.35 16.56
CA GLY A 49 -1.26 -0.66 17.76
C GLY A 49 0.27 -0.56 17.92
N ARG A 50 1.03 -0.77 16.84
CA ARG A 50 2.49 -0.66 16.81
C ARG A 50 2.95 0.12 15.58
N ALA A 51 4.01 0.91 15.73
CA ALA A 51 4.71 1.53 14.61
C ALA A 51 6.20 1.19 14.71
N PHE A 52 6.85 0.90 13.58
CA PHE A 52 8.30 0.85 13.58
C PHE A 52 8.86 2.28 13.64
N VAL A 53 9.98 2.47 14.32
CA VAL A 53 10.70 3.74 14.41
C VAL A 53 12.19 3.54 14.18
N ALA A 54 12.80 4.48 13.46
CA ALA A 54 14.23 4.53 13.26
C ALA A 54 14.90 5.37 14.36
N VAL A 55 15.94 4.80 14.97
CA VAL A 55 16.77 5.43 15.99
C VAL A 55 18.19 5.58 15.44
N SER A 56 18.78 6.75 15.67
CA SER A 56 20.16 7.08 15.31
C SER A 56 21.17 6.39 16.24
N GLY A 57 22.32 6.04 15.67
CA GLY A 57 23.51 5.47 16.30
C GLY A 57 24.64 5.47 15.26
N ASP A 58 25.57 4.52 15.30
CA ASP A 58 26.57 4.35 14.23
C ASP A 58 25.91 4.11 12.86
N LYS A 59 24.76 3.42 12.89
CA LYS A 59 23.83 3.22 11.77
C LYS A 59 22.40 3.33 12.31
N TYR A 60 21.46 3.69 11.45
CA TYR A 60 20.04 3.62 11.81
C TYR A 60 19.63 2.19 12.11
N LYS A 61 18.91 2.02 13.23
CA LYS A 61 18.27 0.76 13.59
C LYS A 61 16.79 0.98 13.81
N LEU A 62 16.00 -0.02 13.44
CA LEU A 62 14.56 -0.01 13.57
C LEU A 62 14.14 -0.87 14.77
N GLY A 63 13.23 -0.31 15.56
CA GLY A 63 12.51 -0.98 16.64
C GLY A 63 11.02 -0.69 16.51
N TYR A 64 10.23 -1.13 17.48
CA TYR A 64 8.78 -0.91 17.49
C TYR A 64 8.33 -0.28 18.79
N ILE A 65 7.46 0.72 18.67
CA ILE A 65 6.85 1.44 19.79
C ILE A 65 5.35 1.15 19.87
N ASP A 66 4.80 1.28 21.07
CA ASP A 66 3.36 1.37 21.30
C ASP A 66 2.82 2.80 21.11
N GLU A 67 1.50 2.96 21.28
CA GLU A 67 0.81 4.25 21.12
C GLU A 67 1.18 5.29 22.19
N ALA A 68 1.85 4.89 23.27
CA ALA A 68 2.42 5.80 24.26
C ALA A 68 3.86 6.23 23.89
N GLY A 69 4.43 5.67 22.82
CA GLY A 69 5.81 5.92 22.40
C GLY A 69 6.84 5.07 23.13
N SER A 70 6.41 4.08 23.91
CA SER A 70 7.31 3.18 24.63
C SER A 70 7.80 2.06 23.70
N PHE A 71 9.10 1.76 23.74
CA PHE A 71 9.64 0.64 22.97
C PHE A 71 9.09 -0.69 23.50
N ILE A 72 8.35 -1.39 22.64
CA ILE A 72 7.98 -2.80 22.84
C ILE A 72 9.08 -3.70 22.30
N VAL A 73 9.73 -3.28 21.21
CA VAL A 73 10.87 -3.97 20.63
C VAL A 73 12.00 -2.95 20.47
N PRO A 74 13.11 -3.09 21.20
CA PRO A 74 14.25 -2.18 21.08
C PRO A 74 14.76 -2.09 19.64
N ALA A 75 15.32 -0.94 19.27
CA ALA A 75 15.88 -0.73 17.95
C ALA A 75 17.11 -1.62 17.72
N GLN A 76 16.97 -2.61 16.83
CA GLN A 76 18.02 -3.61 16.57
C GLN A 76 18.04 -4.10 15.11
N PHE A 77 16.97 -3.89 14.35
CA PHE A 77 16.85 -4.38 12.98
C PHE A 77 17.38 -3.38 11.96
N ASP A 78 17.90 -3.87 10.83
CA ASP A 78 18.37 -3.04 9.70
C ASP A 78 17.20 -2.63 8.79
N ALA A 79 16.10 -3.37 8.81
CA ALA A 79 14.84 -3.01 8.16
C ALA A 79 13.64 -3.54 8.95
N ALA A 80 12.49 -2.89 8.80
CA ALA A 80 11.23 -3.26 9.42
C ALA A 80 10.07 -2.90 8.48
N ARG A 81 8.94 -3.60 8.62
CA ARG A 81 7.68 -3.29 7.92
C ARG A 81 6.54 -3.31 8.94
N ASP A 82 5.40 -2.77 8.57
CA ASP A 82 4.23 -2.73 9.44
C ASP A 82 3.78 -4.15 9.85
N PHE A 83 3.18 -4.24 11.04
CA PHE A 83 2.52 -5.47 11.48
C PHE A 83 1.34 -5.81 10.58
N SER A 84 1.18 -7.09 10.28
CA SER A 84 0.02 -7.66 9.61
C SER A 84 -0.25 -9.05 10.17
N GLU A 85 -1.47 -9.29 10.62
CA GLU A 85 -1.91 -10.56 11.21
C GLU A 85 -1.06 -10.98 12.43
N GLY A 86 -0.67 -9.98 13.23
CA GLY A 86 0.14 -10.16 14.43
C GLY A 86 1.62 -10.44 14.21
N LEU A 87 2.11 -10.40 12.96
CA LEU A 87 3.52 -10.59 12.62
C LEU A 87 4.06 -9.38 11.86
N ALA A 88 5.34 -9.05 12.06
CA ALA A 88 6.01 -8.00 11.29
C ALA A 88 7.28 -8.55 10.64
N ALA A 89 7.49 -8.21 9.37
CA ALA A 89 8.72 -8.56 8.67
C ALA A 89 9.87 -7.67 9.16
N VAL A 90 10.99 -8.29 9.53
CA VAL A 90 12.20 -7.58 9.96
C VAL A 90 13.42 -8.11 9.21
N GLY A 91 14.33 -7.21 8.92
CA GLY A 91 15.54 -7.45 8.16
C GLY A 91 16.79 -7.31 9.00
N ILE A 92 17.72 -8.24 8.84
CA ILE A 92 19.06 -8.18 9.45
C ILE A 92 20.11 -8.30 8.35
N GLY A 93 21.15 -7.47 8.41
CA GLY A 93 22.27 -7.46 7.49
C GLY A 93 22.29 -6.24 6.57
N ASN A 94 23.17 -6.26 5.56
CA ASN A 94 23.34 -5.13 4.66
C ASN A 94 22.31 -5.19 3.53
N PHE A 95 21.51 -4.13 3.39
CA PHE A 95 20.53 -4.01 2.32
C PHE A 95 21.15 -3.61 0.97
N GLY A 96 22.37 -3.07 0.99
CA GLY A 96 23.12 -2.69 -0.21
C GLY A 96 22.37 -1.71 -1.12
N ILE A 97 22.97 -1.43 -2.28
CA ILE A 97 22.31 -0.76 -3.39
C ILE A 97 22.30 -1.78 -4.54
N HIS A 98 21.26 -1.77 -5.39
CA HIS A 98 21.16 -2.66 -6.56
C HIS A 98 21.19 -4.18 -6.29
N GLY A 99 20.86 -4.62 -5.08
CA GLY A 99 20.70 -6.05 -4.77
C GLY A 99 21.99 -6.79 -4.38
N GLU A 100 23.08 -6.06 -4.09
CA GLU A 100 24.35 -6.61 -3.59
C GLU A 100 24.35 -6.85 -2.07
N GLY A 101 23.23 -6.58 -1.40
CA GLY A 101 23.07 -6.79 0.03
C GLY A 101 23.07 -8.27 0.43
N ASN A 102 23.58 -8.57 1.63
CA ASN A 102 23.53 -9.91 2.24
C ASN A 102 22.42 -10.04 3.30
N HIS A 103 21.50 -9.08 3.36
CA HIS A 103 20.40 -9.09 4.30
C HIS A 103 19.51 -10.33 4.18
N LYS A 104 18.90 -10.69 5.31
CA LYS A 104 17.88 -11.72 5.40
C LYS A 104 16.66 -11.18 6.12
N TRP A 105 15.49 -11.57 5.62
CA TRP A 105 14.21 -11.26 6.21
C TRP A 105 13.70 -12.44 7.03
N GLY A 106 13.12 -12.11 8.19
CA GLY A 106 12.35 -13.01 9.07
C GLY A 106 11.10 -12.29 9.58
N PHE A 107 10.42 -12.89 10.54
CA PHE A 107 9.21 -12.35 11.12
C PHE A 107 9.25 -12.41 12.64
N ILE A 108 8.87 -11.29 13.27
CA ILE A 108 8.70 -11.20 14.72
C ILE A 108 7.23 -11.20 15.10
N ASP A 109 6.94 -11.72 16.28
CA ASP A 109 5.66 -11.57 16.93
C ASP A 109 5.48 -10.18 17.57
N ARG A 110 4.32 -9.99 18.19
CA ARG A 110 3.93 -8.75 18.86
C ARG A 110 4.79 -8.38 20.08
N ASP A 111 5.56 -9.31 20.61
CA ASP A 111 6.49 -9.14 21.73
C ASP A 111 7.94 -8.96 21.24
N GLY A 112 8.18 -8.98 19.93
CA GLY A 112 9.50 -8.85 19.32
C GLY A 112 10.31 -10.13 19.23
N ARG A 113 9.74 -11.28 19.57
CA ARG A 113 10.40 -12.59 19.44
C ARG A 113 10.30 -13.06 18.00
N PHE A 114 11.35 -13.70 17.49
CA PHE A 114 11.27 -14.33 16.18
C PHE A 114 10.24 -15.46 16.17
N ALA A 115 9.16 -15.27 15.41
CA ALA A 115 8.27 -16.35 15.01
C ALA A 115 8.90 -17.15 13.87
N ILE A 116 9.64 -16.46 12.99
CA ILE A 116 10.37 -17.06 11.87
C ILE A 116 11.73 -16.37 11.77
N GLU A 117 12.80 -17.15 11.96
CA GLU A 117 14.18 -16.64 11.91
C GLU A 117 14.52 -16.03 10.53
N PRO A 118 15.37 -14.98 10.47
CA PRO A 118 15.78 -14.38 9.22
C PRO A 118 16.53 -15.36 8.31
N LYS A 119 15.92 -15.71 7.18
CA LYS A 119 16.50 -16.66 6.22
C LYS A 119 16.08 -16.43 4.77
N PHE A 120 15.11 -15.54 4.53
CA PHE A 120 14.60 -15.28 3.19
C PHE A 120 15.30 -14.09 2.54
N LYS A 121 15.47 -14.13 1.22
CA LYS A 121 16.05 -13.02 0.46
C LYS A 121 15.11 -11.81 0.42
N GLU A 122 13.83 -12.08 0.26
CA GLU A 122 12.75 -11.08 0.31
C GLU A 122 11.47 -11.72 0.84
N VAL A 123 10.59 -10.89 1.39
CA VAL A 123 9.27 -11.34 1.89
C VAL A 123 8.18 -10.35 1.48
N LYS A 124 6.90 -10.73 1.61
CA LYS A 124 5.76 -9.82 1.71
C LYS A 124 5.16 -9.95 3.11
N ALA A 125 4.32 -9.00 3.52
CA ALA A 125 3.59 -9.13 4.78
C ALA A 125 2.63 -10.34 4.73
N PHE A 126 2.34 -10.92 5.90
CA PHE A 126 1.29 -11.92 6.04
C PHE A 126 -0.05 -11.32 5.61
N SER A 127 -0.78 -12.07 4.80
CA SER A 127 -2.13 -11.74 4.37
C SER A 127 -2.88 -13.03 4.16
N GLU A 128 -4.01 -13.16 4.84
CA GLU A 128 -4.85 -14.34 4.89
C GLU A 128 -4.08 -15.62 5.26
N ASP A 129 -3.27 -15.55 6.33
CA ASP A 129 -2.48 -16.62 6.95
C ASP A 129 -1.23 -17.06 6.18
N LEU A 130 -0.94 -16.47 5.02
CA LEU A 130 0.23 -16.79 4.19
C LEU A 130 1.09 -15.56 3.90
N ALA A 131 2.39 -15.76 3.77
CA ALA A 131 3.32 -14.74 3.29
C ALA A 131 4.10 -15.24 2.07
N ALA A 132 4.15 -14.42 1.02
CA ALA A 132 5.03 -14.68 -0.11
C ALA A 132 6.49 -14.45 0.30
N VAL A 133 7.37 -15.40 -0.02
CA VAL A 133 8.80 -15.33 0.31
C VAL A 133 9.66 -15.75 -0.87
N MET A 134 10.83 -15.11 -1.00
CA MET A 134 11.78 -15.35 -2.08
C MET A 134 13.00 -16.11 -1.56
N ASN A 135 13.40 -17.15 -2.28
CA ASN A 135 14.62 -17.89 -2.01
C ASN A 135 15.87 -17.22 -2.62
N GLU A 136 17.05 -17.79 -2.39
CA GLU A 136 18.33 -17.28 -2.90
C GLU A 136 18.40 -17.22 -4.43
N HIS A 137 17.65 -18.10 -5.11
CA HIS A 137 17.59 -18.19 -6.57
C HIS A 137 16.58 -17.22 -7.22
N GLY A 138 15.96 -16.34 -6.42
CA GLY A 138 15.01 -15.36 -6.93
C GLY A 138 13.62 -15.90 -7.26
N LYS A 139 13.29 -17.11 -6.78
CA LYS A 139 11.97 -17.72 -6.96
C LYS A 139 11.10 -17.49 -5.73
N TRP A 140 9.82 -17.23 -5.96
CA TRP A 140 8.83 -17.00 -4.93
C TRP A 140 8.02 -18.26 -4.64
N GLY A 141 7.71 -18.45 -3.35
CA GLY A 141 6.76 -19.41 -2.82
C GLY A 141 6.00 -18.78 -1.65
N PHE A 142 5.23 -19.56 -0.91
CA PHE A 142 4.45 -19.07 0.22
C PHE A 142 4.70 -19.90 1.47
N ILE A 143 4.84 -19.23 2.61
CA ILE A 143 4.98 -19.86 3.92
C ILE A 143 3.72 -19.65 4.77
N ASP A 144 3.48 -20.61 5.65
CA ASP A 144 2.53 -20.46 6.74
C ASP A 144 3.10 -19.62 7.90
N ARG A 145 2.27 -19.38 8.93
CA ARG A 145 2.64 -18.59 10.12
C ARG A 145 3.75 -19.23 10.98
N ASN A 146 4.07 -20.51 10.75
CA ASN A 146 5.18 -21.21 11.41
C ASN A 146 6.47 -21.18 10.56
N GLY A 147 6.44 -20.53 9.40
CA GLY A 147 7.59 -20.46 8.50
C GLY A 147 7.83 -21.73 7.68
N LYS A 148 6.85 -22.64 7.63
CA LYS A 148 6.89 -23.83 6.76
C LYS A 148 6.40 -23.44 5.38
N LEU A 149 7.08 -23.95 4.35
CA LEU A 149 6.70 -23.74 2.95
C LEU A 149 5.36 -24.46 2.69
N ALA A 150 4.30 -23.67 2.51
CA ALA A 150 2.96 -24.14 2.15
C ALA A 150 2.84 -24.30 0.63
N ILE A 151 3.44 -23.39 -0.13
CA ILE A 151 3.46 -23.43 -1.60
C ILE A 151 4.93 -23.33 -2.08
N PRO A 152 5.43 -24.28 -2.89
CA PRO A 152 6.82 -24.32 -3.34
C PRO A 152 7.29 -23.09 -4.13
N TYR A 153 8.61 -22.94 -4.26
CA TYR A 153 9.27 -21.84 -4.97
C TYR A 153 9.18 -21.97 -6.50
N ASN A 154 7.98 -21.83 -7.06
CA ASN A 154 7.71 -22.05 -8.47
C ASN A 154 7.42 -20.76 -9.26
N PHE A 155 7.37 -19.60 -8.60
CA PHE A 155 6.93 -18.34 -9.22
C PHE A 155 8.09 -17.39 -9.47
N ASP A 156 8.01 -16.61 -10.54
CA ASP A 156 8.97 -15.56 -10.87
C ASP A 156 8.72 -14.28 -10.05
N ASP A 157 7.48 -14.05 -9.64
CA ASP A 157 7.07 -13.00 -8.69
C ASP A 157 5.78 -13.42 -7.97
N ALA A 158 5.52 -12.87 -6.79
CA ALA A 158 4.33 -13.14 -6.00
C ALA A 158 3.87 -11.93 -5.18
N PHE A 159 2.56 -11.77 -5.08
CA PHE A 159 1.89 -10.71 -4.34
C PHE A 159 1.09 -11.29 -3.17
N SER A 160 0.82 -10.47 -2.16
CA SER A 160 -0.01 -10.88 -1.00
C SER A 160 -1.40 -11.33 -1.43
N TYR A 161 -1.96 -12.30 -0.71
CA TYR A 161 -3.34 -12.73 -0.89
C TYR A 161 -4.31 -11.57 -0.66
N SER A 162 -5.39 -11.56 -1.44
CA SER A 162 -6.51 -10.63 -1.31
C SER A 162 -7.77 -11.32 -1.84
N GLU A 163 -8.78 -11.40 -0.99
CA GLU A 163 -10.05 -12.08 -1.26
C GLU A 163 -9.88 -13.58 -1.60
N GLY A 164 -8.90 -14.25 -0.99
CA GLY A 164 -8.66 -15.69 -1.18
C GLY A 164 -7.74 -16.07 -2.35
N LEU A 165 -7.31 -15.11 -3.18
CA LEU A 165 -6.40 -15.34 -4.30
C LEU A 165 -5.13 -14.49 -4.19
N ALA A 166 -4.01 -15.03 -4.67
CA ALA A 166 -2.75 -14.31 -4.82
C ALA A 166 -2.37 -14.19 -6.29
N CYS A 167 -1.95 -13.00 -6.71
CA CYS A 167 -1.37 -12.82 -8.04
C CYS A 167 0.07 -13.34 -8.05
N VAL A 168 0.40 -14.15 -9.05
CA VAL A 168 1.73 -14.74 -9.24
C VAL A 168 2.17 -14.61 -10.69
N MET A 169 3.48 -14.50 -10.88
CA MET A 169 4.08 -14.50 -12.21
C MET A 169 4.65 -15.88 -12.54
N ILE A 170 4.22 -16.43 -13.68
CA ILE A 170 4.70 -17.70 -14.21
C ILE A 170 5.09 -17.47 -15.66
N ASN A 171 6.34 -17.78 -16.01
CA ASN A 171 6.89 -17.62 -17.35
C ASN A 171 6.76 -16.18 -17.88
N GLY A 172 6.80 -15.19 -16.99
CA GLY A 172 6.71 -13.77 -17.31
C GLY A 172 5.29 -13.23 -17.53
N LEU A 173 4.23 -13.98 -17.23
CA LEU A 173 2.85 -13.50 -17.26
C LEU A 173 2.18 -13.68 -15.90
N PHE A 174 1.19 -12.84 -15.61
CA PHE A 174 0.45 -12.85 -14.35
C PHE A 174 -0.82 -13.69 -14.45
N GLY A 175 -1.01 -14.53 -13.44
CA GLY A 175 -2.21 -15.31 -13.16
C GLY A 175 -2.54 -15.25 -11.67
N PHE A 176 -3.46 -16.10 -11.22
CA PHE A 176 -3.90 -16.15 -9.82
C PHE A 176 -3.95 -17.58 -9.30
N ILE A 177 -3.52 -17.75 -8.05
CA ILE A 177 -3.55 -19.02 -7.34
C ILE A 177 -4.43 -18.94 -6.09
N ASP A 178 -5.00 -20.08 -5.69
CA ASP A 178 -5.63 -20.25 -4.38
C ASP A 178 -4.60 -20.47 -3.26
N LYS A 179 -5.07 -20.64 -2.02
CA LYS A 179 -4.22 -20.91 -0.84
C LYS A 179 -3.58 -22.31 -0.82
N SER A 180 -4.00 -23.21 -1.70
CA SER A 180 -3.37 -24.53 -1.89
C SER A 180 -2.28 -24.49 -2.97
N GLY A 181 -2.13 -23.37 -3.68
CA GLY A 181 -1.20 -23.21 -4.78
C GLY A 181 -1.74 -23.65 -6.13
N ASN A 182 -3.04 -23.98 -6.24
CA ASN A 182 -3.65 -24.31 -7.52
C ASN A 182 -3.87 -23.04 -8.33
N VAL A 183 -3.55 -23.10 -9.63
CA VAL A 183 -3.87 -22.02 -10.56
C VAL A 183 -5.39 -21.96 -10.76
N VAL A 184 -6.00 -20.86 -10.33
CA VAL A 184 -7.44 -20.58 -10.52
C VAL A 184 -7.64 -19.81 -11.82
N ILE A 185 -6.72 -18.89 -12.13
CA ILE A 185 -6.76 -18.08 -13.33
C ILE A 185 -5.41 -18.19 -14.03
N GLU A 186 -5.42 -18.79 -15.21
CA GLU A 186 -4.22 -19.05 -15.99
C GLU A 186 -3.39 -17.78 -16.26
N PRO A 187 -2.04 -17.85 -16.17
CA PRO A 187 -1.16 -16.73 -16.46
C PRO A 187 -1.31 -16.23 -17.90
N ARG A 188 -1.88 -15.03 -18.06
CA ARG A 188 -2.08 -14.38 -19.38
C ARG A 188 -2.11 -12.86 -19.34
N TYR A 189 -1.97 -12.27 -18.15
CA TYR A 189 -2.03 -10.83 -17.98
C TYR A 189 -0.65 -10.21 -17.90
N LEU A 190 -0.51 -8.99 -18.41
CA LEU A 190 0.76 -8.29 -18.51
C LEU A 190 1.13 -7.52 -17.23
N LEU A 191 0.19 -7.24 -16.34
CA LEU A 191 0.44 -6.45 -15.14
C LEU A 191 -0.05 -7.19 -13.90
N PRO A 192 0.65 -7.06 -12.76
CA PRO A 192 0.19 -7.61 -11.50
C PRO A 192 -1.06 -6.87 -11.05
N SER A 193 -1.92 -7.57 -10.33
CA SER A 193 -3.16 -7.03 -9.82
C SER A 193 -3.60 -7.74 -8.54
N LYS A 194 -4.64 -7.24 -7.89
CA LYS A 194 -5.28 -7.88 -6.74
C LYS A 194 -6.79 -7.74 -6.84
N PHE A 195 -7.49 -8.72 -6.32
CA PHE A 195 -8.92 -8.65 -6.13
C PHE A 195 -9.26 -7.70 -4.99
N LYS A 196 -10.20 -6.80 -5.26
CA LYS A 196 -10.81 -5.93 -4.26
C LYS A 196 -12.24 -5.65 -4.69
N GLU A 197 -13.17 -5.86 -3.77
CA GLU A 197 -14.62 -5.80 -4.03
C GLU A 197 -15.05 -6.81 -5.11
N GLY A 198 -14.45 -8.00 -5.11
CA GLY A 198 -14.76 -9.13 -6.00
C GLY A 198 -14.28 -8.99 -7.44
N LEU A 199 -13.52 -7.93 -7.76
CA LEU A 199 -13.02 -7.66 -9.11
C LEU A 199 -11.53 -7.31 -9.08
N ALA A 200 -10.81 -7.67 -10.15
CA ALA A 200 -9.42 -7.28 -10.36
C ALA A 200 -9.23 -6.61 -11.73
N PRO A 201 -8.56 -5.44 -11.80
CA PRO A 201 -8.17 -4.88 -13.08
C PRO A 201 -7.05 -5.72 -13.69
N VAL A 202 -7.16 -6.07 -14.96
CA VAL A 202 -6.15 -6.83 -15.69
C VAL A 202 -5.86 -6.17 -17.02
N LYS A 203 -4.65 -6.38 -17.53
CA LYS A 203 -4.24 -5.91 -18.86
C LYS A 203 -3.85 -7.10 -19.73
N THR A 204 -4.52 -7.25 -20.87
CA THR A 204 -4.18 -8.27 -21.87
C THR A 204 -3.29 -7.67 -22.95
N GLY A 205 -2.27 -8.42 -23.38
CA GLY A 205 -1.39 -8.08 -24.50
C GLY A 205 -1.71 -8.84 -25.78
N LYS A 206 -0.94 -8.59 -26.83
CA LYS A 206 -0.88 -9.49 -27.99
C LYS A 206 -0.13 -10.78 -27.64
N PHE A 207 -0.29 -11.79 -28.48
CA PHE A 207 0.42 -13.06 -28.32
C PHE A 207 1.93 -12.86 -28.22
N ASN A 208 2.59 -13.53 -27.27
CA ASN A 208 4.02 -13.44 -26.94
C ASN A 208 4.54 -12.13 -26.33
N GLU A 209 3.68 -11.16 -26.04
CA GLU A 209 4.10 -9.98 -25.30
C GLU A 209 4.32 -10.30 -23.83
N LYS A 210 5.40 -9.76 -23.26
CA LYS A 210 5.70 -9.84 -21.82
C LYS A 210 5.98 -8.44 -21.27
N PRO A 211 5.59 -8.17 -20.02
CA PRO A 211 6.02 -6.95 -19.34
C PRO A 211 7.52 -6.99 -19.05
N TYR A 212 8.09 -5.82 -18.82
CA TYR A 212 9.44 -5.66 -18.28
C TYR A 212 9.39 -4.83 -17.00
N ARG A 213 10.44 -4.91 -16.18
CA ARG A 213 10.52 -4.22 -14.89
C ARG A 213 11.46 -3.02 -15.01
N PHE A 214 10.97 -1.83 -14.62
CA PHE A 214 11.75 -0.60 -14.59
C PHE A 214 11.60 0.04 -13.21
N TYR A 215 12.72 0.23 -12.50
CA TYR A 215 12.76 0.72 -11.10
C TYR A 215 11.69 0.08 -10.19
N GLY A 216 11.59 -1.26 -10.25
CA GLY A 216 10.65 -2.01 -9.41
C GLY A 216 9.21 -2.10 -9.94
N THR A 217 8.84 -1.32 -10.95
CA THR A 217 7.48 -1.29 -11.52
C THR A 217 7.38 -2.09 -12.82
N TYR A 218 6.30 -2.84 -12.99
CA TYR A 218 6.00 -3.54 -14.25
C TYR A 218 5.45 -2.58 -15.28
N ILE A 219 6.08 -2.56 -16.45
CA ILE A 219 5.63 -1.83 -17.64
C ILE A 219 5.23 -2.85 -18.69
N ALA A 220 4.01 -2.70 -19.19
CA ALA A 220 3.43 -3.58 -20.18
C ALA A 220 3.35 -2.88 -21.54
N PRO A 221 3.58 -3.59 -22.66
CA PRO A 221 3.29 -3.09 -24.01
C PRO A 221 1.81 -2.72 -24.20
N GLU A 222 1.45 -2.30 -25.41
CA GLU A 222 0.07 -1.94 -25.73
C GLU A 222 -0.91 -3.07 -25.39
N GLY A 223 -2.08 -2.69 -24.87
CA GLY A 223 -3.05 -3.66 -24.41
C GLY A 223 -4.29 -2.95 -23.88
N GLN A 224 -5.35 -3.71 -23.72
CA GLN A 224 -6.63 -3.22 -23.22
C GLN A 224 -6.81 -3.63 -21.76
N PHE A 225 -7.35 -2.72 -20.96
CA PHE A 225 -7.73 -3.03 -19.59
C PHE A 225 -9.12 -3.65 -19.55
N ALA A 226 -9.30 -4.60 -18.65
CA ALA A 226 -10.59 -5.20 -18.31
C ALA A 226 -10.65 -5.41 -16.80
N PHE A 227 -11.85 -5.67 -16.28
CA PHE A 227 -12.02 -6.25 -14.96
C PHE A 227 -12.49 -7.68 -15.09
N ILE A 228 -11.92 -8.55 -14.26
CA ILE A 228 -12.32 -9.94 -14.13
C ILE A 228 -12.91 -10.21 -12.76
N ASP A 229 -13.82 -11.18 -12.69
CA ASP A 229 -14.28 -11.76 -11.43
C ASP A 229 -13.30 -12.83 -10.89
N MET A 230 -13.61 -13.36 -9.71
CA MET A 230 -12.79 -14.36 -9.01
C MET A 230 -12.62 -15.69 -9.78
N SER A 231 -13.44 -15.95 -10.80
CA SER A 231 -13.29 -17.11 -11.69
C SER A 231 -12.38 -16.82 -12.90
N GLY A 232 -11.97 -15.57 -13.08
CA GLY A 232 -11.21 -15.10 -14.24
C GLY A 232 -12.07 -14.72 -15.45
N LYS A 233 -13.40 -14.72 -15.31
CA LYS A 233 -14.31 -14.26 -16.37
C LYS A 233 -14.31 -12.74 -16.42
N ALA A 234 -14.25 -12.18 -17.63
CA ALA A 234 -14.36 -10.74 -17.82
C ALA A 234 -15.74 -10.25 -17.37
N ALA A 235 -15.75 -9.33 -16.41
CA ALA A 235 -16.93 -8.58 -16.00
C ALA A 235 -17.24 -7.49 -17.03
N PHE A 236 -16.23 -6.74 -17.45
CA PHE A 236 -16.30 -5.74 -18.53
C PHE A 236 -14.90 -5.38 -19.03
N THR A 237 -14.85 -4.79 -20.24
CA THR A 237 -13.63 -4.30 -20.87
C THR A 237 -13.71 -2.78 -21.00
N LEU A 238 -12.58 -2.09 -20.79
CA LEU A 238 -12.48 -0.64 -20.88
C LEU A 238 -12.07 -0.20 -22.28
N GLY A 239 -12.43 1.03 -22.66
CA GLY A 239 -12.01 1.62 -23.93
C GLY A 239 -10.47 1.73 -24.05
N THR A 240 -9.97 1.74 -25.28
CA THR A 240 -8.52 1.75 -25.58
C THR A 240 -7.83 3.07 -25.21
N GLU A 241 -8.62 4.11 -24.94
CA GLU A 241 -8.20 5.39 -24.38
C GLU A 241 -7.74 5.28 -22.93
N VAL A 242 -8.19 4.26 -22.17
CA VAL A 242 -7.76 4.04 -20.78
C VAL A 242 -6.32 3.49 -20.76
N LYS A 243 -5.42 4.23 -20.13
CA LYS A 243 -3.98 3.90 -20.04
C LYS A 243 -3.57 3.36 -18.68
N ARG A 244 -4.39 3.58 -17.65
CA ARG A 244 -4.20 3.01 -16.32
C ARG A 244 -5.55 2.89 -15.63
N VAL A 245 -5.68 1.87 -14.80
CA VAL A 245 -6.80 1.69 -13.87
C VAL A 245 -6.28 1.11 -12.56
N ASN A 246 -6.84 1.56 -11.45
CA ASN A 246 -6.58 0.98 -10.12
C ASN A 246 -7.66 -0.04 -9.75
N SER A 247 -7.43 -0.83 -8.69
CA SER A 247 -8.49 -1.66 -8.10
C SER A 247 -9.63 -0.79 -7.55
N PHE A 248 -10.82 -1.37 -7.40
CA PHE A 248 -11.94 -0.65 -6.79
C PHE A 248 -11.61 -0.20 -5.36
N SER A 249 -12.12 0.97 -4.98
CA SER A 249 -12.11 1.48 -3.63
C SER A 249 -13.44 2.17 -3.35
N GLU A 250 -14.19 1.60 -2.43
CA GLU A 250 -15.50 2.06 -2.01
C GLU A 250 -16.51 2.18 -3.17
N GLY A 251 -16.49 1.22 -4.09
CA GLY A 251 -17.39 1.12 -5.24
C GLY A 251 -16.94 1.88 -6.49
N LEU A 252 -15.81 2.61 -6.45
CA LEU A 252 -15.26 3.35 -7.58
C LEU A 252 -13.81 2.96 -7.87
N ALA A 253 -13.43 2.89 -9.14
CA ALA A 253 -12.04 2.66 -9.56
C ALA A 253 -11.51 3.87 -10.32
N LEU A 254 -10.32 4.34 -9.93
CA LEU A 254 -9.63 5.42 -10.62
C LEU A 254 -9.18 4.95 -12.01
N VAL A 255 -9.49 5.74 -13.04
CA VAL A 255 -9.01 5.53 -14.42
C VAL A 255 -8.23 6.75 -14.90
N ALA A 256 -7.16 6.49 -15.65
CA ALA A 256 -6.39 7.50 -16.35
C ALA A 256 -6.60 7.34 -17.87
N VAL A 257 -7.13 8.37 -18.51
CA VAL A 257 -7.51 8.37 -19.93
C VAL A 257 -6.57 9.27 -20.72
N ALA A 258 -5.97 8.74 -21.79
CA ALA A 258 -5.06 9.49 -22.64
C ALA A 258 -5.74 10.69 -23.33
N THR A 259 -4.97 11.74 -23.53
CA THR A 259 -5.36 12.88 -24.36
C THR A 259 -4.54 12.92 -25.65
N LYS A 260 -4.99 13.73 -26.62
CA LYS A 260 -4.22 14.07 -27.82
C LYS A 260 -2.82 14.64 -27.52
N HIS A 261 -2.61 15.19 -26.31
CA HIS A 261 -1.38 15.84 -25.89
C HIS A 261 -0.54 15.01 -24.90
N GLY A 262 -0.83 13.70 -24.77
CA GLY A 262 0.03 12.73 -24.08
C GLY A 262 -0.15 12.62 -22.56
N PHE A 263 -0.61 13.67 -21.88
CA PHE A 263 -0.88 13.60 -20.44
C PHE A 263 -2.30 13.09 -20.16
N PRO A 264 -2.50 12.17 -19.19
CA PRO A 264 -3.81 11.61 -18.94
C PRO A 264 -4.70 12.53 -18.09
N PHE A 265 -6.00 12.51 -18.37
CA PHE A 265 -7.01 12.97 -17.42
C PHE A 265 -7.49 11.82 -16.55
N TYR A 266 -7.77 12.14 -15.28
CA TYR A 266 -8.27 11.18 -14.32
C TYR A 266 -9.78 11.32 -14.15
N GLY A 267 -10.45 10.17 -14.08
CA GLY A 267 -11.86 10.01 -13.80
C GLY A 267 -12.10 8.74 -12.99
N TYR A 268 -13.36 8.36 -12.78
CA TYR A 268 -13.72 7.19 -11.99
C TYR A 268 -14.81 6.39 -12.67
N ILE A 269 -14.66 5.07 -12.66
CA ILE A 269 -15.68 4.13 -13.14
C ILE A 269 -16.39 3.48 -11.96
N ASP A 270 -17.66 3.13 -12.16
CA ASP A 270 -18.43 2.29 -11.25
C ASP A 270 -18.15 0.79 -11.47
N ARG A 271 -18.78 -0.06 -10.64
CA ARG A 271 -18.65 -1.52 -10.72
C ARG A 271 -19.27 -2.15 -11.98
N ALA A 272 -20.01 -1.38 -12.79
CA ALA A 272 -20.50 -1.79 -14.10
C ALA A 272 -19.59 -1.33 -15.24
N GLY A 273 -18.46 -0.66 -14.93
CA GLY A 273 -17.51 -0.14 -15.90
C GLY A 273 -17.94 1.17 -16.57
N LYS A 274 -19.00 1.83 -16.06
CA LYS A 274 -19.46 3.12 -16.58
C LYS A 274 -18.73 4.26 -15.88
N MET A 275 -18.50 5.36 -16.59
CA MET A 275 -17.93 6.58 -15.98
C MET A 275 -18.90 7.15 -14.95
N ALA A 276 -18.56 7.01 -13.68
CA ALA A 276 -19.27 7.64 -12.57
C ALA A 276 -18.86 9.12 -12.44
N ILE A 277 -17.59 9.41 -12.71
CA ILE A 277 -17.04 10.76 -12.76
C ILE A 277 -16.18 10.86 -14.02
N GLU A 278 -16.59 11.72 -14.95
CA GLU A 278 -15.91 11.89 -16.23
C GLU A 278 -14.44 12.33 -16.06
N PRO A 279 -13.52 11.80 -16.89
CA PRO A 279 -12.12 12.18 -16.86
C PRO A 279 -11.93 13.68 -17.14
N LYS A 280 -11.60 14.45 -16.10
CA LYS A 280 -11.44 15.91 -16.18
C LYS A 280 -10.33 16.47 -15.29
N TYR A 281 -9.76 15.66 -14.41
CA TYR A 281 -8.69 16.08 -13.51
C TYR A 281 -7.33 15.85 -14.15
N PHE A 282 -6.58 16.93 -14.39
CA PHE A 282 -5.25 16.87 -15.00
C PHE A 282 -4.16 16.76 -13.91
N GLY A 283 -3.14 15.94 -14.17
CA GLY A 283 -1.99 15.77 -13.26
C GLY A 283 -2.07 14.48 -12.46
N PHE A 284 -2.87 14.42 -11.41
CA PHE A 284 -3.09 13.20 -10.63
C PHE A 284 -4.39 13.24 -9.82
N ALA A 285 -4.85 12.05 -9.45
CA ALA A 285 -5.93 11.81 -8.52
C ALA A 285 -5.65 10.50 -7.75
N LEU A 286 -6.26 10.32 -6.59
CA LEU A 286 -6.11 9.12 -5.75
C LEU A 286 -7.43 8.34 -5.68
N ASP A 287 -7.34 7.09 -5.21
CA ASP A 287 -8.51 6.27 -4.92
C ASP A 287 -9.35 6.88 -3.79
N PHE A 288 -10.64 6.58 -3.78
CA PHE A 288 -11.52 6.97 -2.70
C PHE A 288 -11.11 6.31 -1.38
N SER A 289 -11.07 7.11 -0.32
CA SER A 289 -10.85 6.69 1.06
C SER A 289 -11.67 7.57 2.00
N GLU A 290 -12.44 6.93 2.87
CA GLU A 290 -13.36 7.56 3.82
C GLU A 290 -14.40 8.49 3.16
N GLY A 291 -14.83 8.13 1.95
CA GLY A 291 -15.82 8.86 1.16
C GLY A 291 -15.27 10.02 0.32
N LEU A 292 -13.97 10.30 0.38
CA LEU A 292 -13.33 11.39 -0.38
C LEU A 292 -12.18 10.88 -1.24
N ALA A 293 -11.95 11.54 -2.37
CA ALA A 293 -10.79 11.32 -3.22
C ALA A 293 -10.02 12.62 -3.43
N LEU A 294 -8.70 12.54 -3.35
CA LEU A 294 -7.79 13.64 -3.68
C LEU A 294 -7.74 13.84 -5.19
N ILE A 295 -7.84 15.09 -5.63
CA ILE A 295 -7.76 15.47 -7.05
C ILE A 295 -6.87 16.70 -7.25
N SER A 296 -6.23 16.76 -8.42
CA SER A 296 -5.50 17.93 -8.91
C SER A 296 -6.36 18.78 -9.85
N VAL A 297 -6.36 20.09 -9.62
CA VAL A 297 -7.00 21.12 -10.46
C VAL A 297 -6.05 22.31 -10.56
N LYS A 298 -5.53 22.60 -11.76
CA LYS A 298 -4.60 23.72 -12.02
C LYS A 298 -3.43 23.74 -11.02
N ASP A 299 -2.77 22.59 -10.86
CA ASP A 299 -1.61 22.39 -9.96
C ASP A 299 -1.90 22.59 -8.47
N LYS A 300 -3.19 22.60 -8.10
CA LYS A 300 -3.66 22.64 -6.72
C LYS A 300 -4.46 21.39 -6.38
N ILE A 301 -4.32 20.96 -5.15
CA ILE A 301 -4.93 19.76 -4.62
C ILE A 301 -6.16 20.13 -3.81
N GLY A 302 -7.25 19.42 -4.08
CA GLY A 302 -8.50 19.46 -3.34
C GLY A 302 -9.09 18.06 -3.22
N PHE A 303 -10.31 17.97 -2.69
CA PHE A 303 -10.98 16.70 -2.46
C PHE A 303 -12.41 16.72 -2.97
N ILE A 304 -12.83 15.60 -3.56
CA ILE A 304 -14.17 15.39 -4.09
C ILE A 304 -14.87 14.25 -3.36
N ASP A 305 -16.20 14.30 -3.32
CA ASP A 305 -17.03 13.16 -2.94
C ASP A 305 -17.25 12.19 -4.11
N LYS A 306 -17.96 11.09 -3.87
CA LYS A 306 -18.27 10.04 -4.87
C LYS A 306 -19.16 10.51 -6.02
N THR A 307 -19.78 11.69 -5.91
CA THR A 307 -20.54 12.31 -7.00
C THR A 307 -19.66 13.19 -7.89
N GLY A 308 -18.39 13.41 -7.49
CA GLY A 308 -17.46 14.32 -8.17
C GLY A 308 -17.61 15.78 -7.74
N LYS A 309 -18.40 16.07 -6.70
CA LYS A 309 -18.54 17.41 -6.13
C LYS A 309 -17.33 17.73 -5.27
N ILE A 310 -16.78 18.92 -5.45
CA ILE A 310 -15.68 19.43 -4.63
C ILE A 310 -16.19 19.66 -3.20
N VAL A 311 -15.61 18.93 -2.25
CA VAL A 311 -15.87 19.06 -0.80
C VAL A 311 -14.85 20.01 -0.17
N ILE A 312 -13.57 19.83 -0.51
CA ILE A 312 -12.47 20.68 -0.05
C ILE A 312 -11.87 21.35 -1.28
N LYS A 313 -11.91 22.69 -1.31
CA LYS A 313 -11.50 23.48 -2.47
C LYS A 313 -10.03 23.23 -2.80
N PRO A 314 -9.66 23.14 -4.09
CA PRO A 314 -8.27 23.01 -4.49
C PRO A 314 -7.43 24.22 -4.05
N GLU A 315 -6.56 24.04 -3.07
CA GLU A 315 -5.68 25.08 -2.55
C GLU A 315 -4.31 24.57 -2.07
N PHE A 316 -4.14 23.27 -1.93
CA PHE A 316 -2.92 22.66 -1.40
C PHE A 316 -1.91 22.35 -2.52
N SER A 317 -0.61 22.31 -2.21
CA SER A 317 0.44 21.86 -3.15
C SER A 317 0.64 20.34 -3.12
N TYR A 318 0.30 19.71 -2.00
CA TYR A 318 0.45 18.27 -1.77
C TYR A 318 -0.65 17.79 -0.82
N GLY A 319 -1.01 16.50 -0.92
CA GLY A 319 -1.88 15.85 0.06
C GLY A 319 -1.84 14.33 -0.01
N THR A 320 -2.34 13.69 1.04
CA THR A 320 -2.54 12.24 1.14
C THR A 320 -4.03 11.89 1.08
N SER A 321 -4.36 10.61 0.89
CA SER A 321 -5.72 10.12 1.14
C SER A 321 -6.09 10.28 2.61
N PHE A 322 -7.39 10.39 2.89
CA PHE A 322 -7.90 10.34 4.26
C PHE A 322 -7.69 8.97 4.88
N ARG A 323 -7.24 8.94 6.12
CA ARG A 323 -7.14 7.76 6.97
C ARG A 323 -7.46 8.19 8.39
N ASN A 324 -8.26 7.42 9.12
CA ASN A 324 -8.72 7.74 10.47
C ASN A 324 -9.25 9.18 10.64
N GLY A 325 -9.92 9.71 9.63
CA GLY A 325 -10.53 11.04 9.64
C GLY A 325 -9.63 12.21 9.24
N LEU A 326 -8.32 12.01 9.09
CA LEU A 326 -7.38 13.09 8.71
C LEU A 326 -6.65 12.81 7.39
N ALA A 327 -6.25 13.88 6.72
CA ALA A 327 -5.32 13.87 5.60
C ALA A 327 -4.16 14.84 5.86
N ALA A 328 -2.94 14.41 5.58
CA ALA A 328 -1.79 15.29 5.60
C ALA A 328 -1.80 16.15 4.33
N VAL A 329 -1.64 17.46 4.47
CA VAL A 329 -1.64 18.41 3.34
C VAL A 329 -0.54 19.46 3.50
N GLU A 330 -0.17 20.08 2.38
CA GLU A 330 0.82 21.15 2.36
C GLU A 330 0.26 22.41 1.70
N LYS A 331 0.53 23.59 2.29
CA LYS A 331 0.30 24.89 1.65
C LYS A 331 1.61 25.43 1.06
N GLY A 332 1.81 25.23 -0.25
CA GLY A 332 2.94 25.74 -1.04
C GLY A 332 2.50 26.51 -2.31
N LYS A 333 3.43 27.25 -2.91
CA LYS A 333 3.16 28.04 -4.14
C LYS A 333 2.90 27.11 -5.33
N THR A 334 3.68 26.05 -5.47
CA THR A 334 3.53 25.04 -6.53
C THR A 334 3.82 23.64 -5.99
N ALA A 335 3.39 22.59 -6.71
CA ALA A 335 3.77 21.20 -6.40
C ALA A 335 5.29 20.94 -6.53
N ALA A 336 6.03 21.82 -7.23
CA ALA A 336 7.48 21.74 -7.40
C ALA A 336 8.27 22.23 -6.17
N ASP A 337 7.62 22.96 -5.25
CA ASP A 337 8.24 23.48 -4.02
C ASP A 337 8.13 22.50 -2.83
N PHE A 338 8.08 21.19 -3.10
CA PHE A 338 7.71 20.17 -2.11
C PHE A 338 8.50 20.30 -0.80
N LYS A 339 7.76 20.53 0.28
CA LYS A 339 8.23 20.32 1.66
C LYS A 339 7.38 19.24 2.30
N ALA A 340 7.88 18.64 3.37
CA ALA A 340 7.09 17.71 4.17
C ALA A 340 5.73 18.34 4.54
N PRO A 341 4.63 17.56 4.50
CA PRO A 341 3.30 18.09 4.79
C PRO A 341 3.30 18.80 6.15
N ASN A 342 2.75 20.01 6.17
CA ASN A 342 2.82 20.91 7.31
C ASN A 342 1.47 21.13 7.99
N LEU A 343 0.42 20.45 7.51
CA LEU A 343 -0.94 20.50 8.03
C LEU A 343 -1.56 19.11 8.08
N TYR A 344 -2.46 18.92 9.03
CA TYR A 344 -3.49 17.89 8.97
C TYR A 344 -4.86 18.55 8.92
N ILE A 345 -5.70 18.09 8.00
CA ILE A 345 -7.08 18.53 7.86
C ILE A 345 -8.04 17.37 8.12
N ASP A 346 -9.23 17.69 8.64
CA ASP A 346 -10.34 16.75 8.67
C ASP A 346 -11.08 16.67 7.31
N ARG A 347 -12.08 15.80 7.23
CA ARG A 347 -12.89 15.60 6.00
C ARG A 347 -13.76 16.80 5.60
N SER A 348 -13.90 17.81 6.44
CA SER A 348 -14.53 19.09 6.10
C SER A 348 -13.52 20.11 5.54
N GLY A 349 -12.22 19.83 5.65
CA GLY A 349 -11.14 20.75 5.32
C GLY A 349 -10.69 21.63 6.50
N THR A 350 -11.21 21.38 7.71
CA THR A 350 -10.80 22.10 8.92
C THR A 350 -9.39 21.68 9.31
N ILE A 351 -8.51 22.65 9.55
CA ILE A 351 -7.14 22.37 10.00
C ILE A 351 -7.19 21.91 11.46
N ILE A 352 -6.80 20.66 11.68
CA ILE A 352 -6.73 20.03 13.00
C ILE A 352 -5.33 20.21 13.61
N TRP A 353 -4.29 20.16 12.78
CA TRP A 353 -2.92 20.38 13.22
C TRP A 353 -2.12 21.19 12.19
N ARG A 354 -1.14 21.96 12.70
CA ARG A 354 -0.20 22.73 11.90
C ARG A 354 1.19 22.70 12.52
N LEU A 355 2.20 22.49 11.69
CA LEU A 355 3.60 22.68 12.06
C LEU A 355 3.84 24.15 12.46
N ARG A 356 4.17 24.39 13.73
CA ARG A 356 4.57 25.71 14.22
C ARG A 356 6.04 25.94 13.85
N LYS A 357 6.33 27.12 13.29
CA LYS A 357 7.70 27.56 12.97
C LYS A 357 8.46 27.92 14.23
#